data_AF-A0A2X3K2D0-F1
#
_entry.id   AF-A0A2X3K2D0-F1
#
_cell.length_a   1.000
_cell.length_b   1.000
_cell.length_c   1.000
_cell.angle_alpha   90.00
_cell.angle_beta   90.00
_cell.angle_gamma   90.00
#
_symmetry.space_group_name_H-M   'P 1'
#
loop_
_entity.id
_entity.type
_entity.pdbx_description
1 polymer ?
#
loop_
_entity_poly.entity_id
_entity_poly.type
_entity_poly.pdbx_seq_one_letter_code
_entity_poly.pdbx_strand_id
1 'polypeptide(L)'
;MKNSLCKSGYLRLVQKYCPRLSLSDLQPWPAGVRAQAVSPDGKLIDDFLFVTTPRTIHTCNAPSPAATSAIPIGAHIVSKVQTLLASQSNHGRTLRAARSVDALHAAFNQ
;
A
#
# COMPACT_ATOMS: atom_id res chain seq x y z
N MET A 1 -19.36 -12.46 -6.60
CA MET A 1 -19.56 -11.39 -7.61
C MET A 1 -20.98 -10.81 -7.68
N LYS A 2 -21.99 -11.33 -6.96
CA LYS A 2 -23.40 -10.88 -7.09
C LYS A 2 -23.58 -9.35 -6.97
N ASN A 3 -22.89 -8.71 -6.03
CA ASN A 3 -23.01 -7.25 -5.81
C ASN A 3 -22.30 -6.41 -6.89
N SER A 4 -21.28 -6.97 -7.55
CA SER A 4 -20.60 -6.31 -8.67
C SER A 4 -21.43 -6.39 -9.96
N LEU A 5 -22.26 -7.43 -10.09
CA LEU A 5 -23.08 -7.68 -11.27
C LEU A 5 -24.50 -7.11 -11.16
N CYS A 6 -25.01 -6.93 -9.93
CA CYS A 6 -26.39 -6.50 -9.68
C CYS A 6 -26.42 -5.24 -8.79
N LYS A 7 -26.61 -4.08 -9.42
CA LYS A 7 -26.69 -2.78 -8.71
C LYS A 7 -27.81 -2.72 -7.68
N SER A 8 -28.98 -3.30 -7.96
CA SER A 8 -30.10 -3.32 -7.01
C SER A 8 -29.83 -4.21 -5.79
N GLY A 9 -29.12 -5.31 -5.97
CA GLY A 9 -28.64 -6.15 -4.86
C GLY A 9 -27.63 -5.42 -3.98
N TYR A 10 -26.69 -4.69 -4.60
CA TYR A 10 -25.74 -3.84 -3.86
C TYR A 10 -26.45 -2.69 -3.12
N LEU A 11 -27.41 -2.02 -3.76
CA LEU A 11 -28.19 -0.94 -3.15
C LEU A 11 -28.84 -1.36 -1.82
N ARG A 12 -29.43 -2.57 -1.77
CA ARG A 12 -30.05 -3.11 -0.54
C ARG A 12 -29.06 -3.25 0.62
N LEU A 13 -27.78 -3.51 0.33
CA LEU A 13 -26.74 -3.58 1.36
C LEU A 13 -26.33 -2.17 1.82
N VAL A 14 -26.15 -1.25 0.89
CA VAL A 14 -25.78 0.15 1.19
C VAL A 14 -26.87 0.86 1.99
N GLN A 15 -28.14 0.58 1.69
CA GLN A 15 -29.29 1.16 2.40
C GLN A 15 -29.37 0.78 3.89
N LYS A 16 -28.64 -0.26 4.34
CA LYS A 16 -28.48 -0.55 5.78
C LYS A 16 -27.76 0.58 6.53
N TYR A 17 -26.91 1.32 5.83
CA TYR A 17 -26.13 2.44 6.38
C TYR A 17 -26.71 3.80 6.01
N CYS A 18 -27.25 3.94 4.78
CA CYS A 18 -27.90 5.17 4.32
C CYS A 18 -29.20 4.87 3.54
N PRO A 19 -30.36 4.83 4.24
CA PRO A 19 -31.64 4.41 3.63
C PRO A 19 -32.16 5.30 2.50
N ARG A 20 -31.70 6.56 2.43
CA ARG A 20 -32.16 7.54 1.43
C ARG A 20 -31.55 7.33 0.03
N LEU A 21 -30.53 6.48 -0.09
CA LEU A 21 -29.89 6.22 -1.37
C LEU A 21 -30.82 5.48 -2.34
N SER A 22 -30.70 5.83 -3.61
CA SER A 22 -31.45 5.34 -4.74
C SER A 22 -30.52 4.70 -5.79
N LEU A 23 -31.10 4.04 -6.80
CA LEU A 23 -30.30 3.46 -7.88
C LEU A 23 -29.54 4.51 -8.70
N SER A 24 -30.09 5.72 -8.86
CA SER A 24 -29.44 6.81 -9.58
C SER A 24 -28.18 7.32 -8.89
N ASP A 25 -28.06 7.12 -7.57
CA ASP A 25 -26.86 7.51 -6.82
C ASP A 25 -25.69 6.54 -7.04
N LEU A 26 -25.96 5.32 -7.55
CA LEU A 26 -24.94 4.32 -7.87
C LEU A 26 -24.32 4.54 -9.26
N GLN A 27 -23.58 5.63 -9.37
CA GLN A 27 -22.84 6.00 -10.57
C GLN A 27 -21.62 5.10 -10.80
N PRO A 28 -21.13 4.97 -12.04
CA PRO A 28 -19.90 4.24 -12.32
C PRO A 28 -18.71 4.81 -11.54
N TRP A 29 -17.89 3.93 -10.97
CA TRP A 29 -16.63 4.27 -10.33
C TRP A 29 -15.58 3.22 -10.71
N PRO A 30 -14.31 3.59 -10.92
CA PRO A 30 -13.26 2.62 -11.22
C PRO A 30 -13.13 1.58 -10.11
N ALA A 31 -12.85 0.34 -10.50
CA ALA A 31 -12.52 -0.71 -9.54
C ALA A 31 -11.13 -0.45 -8.94
N GLY A 32 -11.01 -0.56 -7.62
CA GLY A 32 -9.72 -0.58 -6.93
C GLY A 32 -9.17 -2.00 -6.82
N VAL A 33 -7.91 -2.21 -7.22
CA VAL A 33 -7.19 -3.47 -7.02
C VAL A 33 -6.14 -3.28 -5.94
N ARG A 34 -6.14 -4.13 -4.91
CA ARG A 34 -5.14 -4.10 -3.84
C ARG A 34 -3.88 -4.82 -4.28
N ALA A 35 -2.71 -4.25 -4.00
CA ALA A 35 -1.43 -4.94 -4.11
C ALA A 35 -1.31 -5.95 -2.95
N GLN A 36 -1.98 -7.08 -3.08
CA GLN A 36 -2.07 -8.13 -2.05
C GLN A 36 -1.15 -9.30 -2.42
N ALA A 37 -0.25 -9.67 -1.52
CA ALA A 37 0.55 -10.88 -1.68
C ALA A 37 -0.19 -12.12 -1.17
N VAL A 38 0.07 -13.24 -1.84
CA VAL A 38 -0.45 -14.57 -1.50
C VAL A 38 0.76 -15.49 -1.31
N SER A 39 0.78 -16.24 -0.21
CA SER A 39 1.83 -17.21 0.08
C SER A 39 1.74 -18.44 -0.83
N PRO A 40 2.78 -19.28 -0.91
CA PRO A 40 2.75 -20.52 -1.69
C PRO A 40 1.66 -21.51 -1.27
N ASP A 41 1.23 -21.47 0.00
CA ASP A 41 0.11 -22.27 0.52
C ASP A 41 -1.27 -21.59 0.33
N GLY A 42 -1.33 -20.48 -0.43
CA GLY A 42 -2.58 -19.82 -0.81
C GLY A 42 -3.16 -18.86 0.22
N LYS A 43 -2.42 -18.53 1.28
CA LYS A 43 -2.88 -17.58 2.32
C LYS A 43 -2.57 -16.15 1.94
N LEU A 44 -3.46 -15.22 2.31
CA LEU A 44 -3.19 -13.80 2.19
C LEU A 44 -2.14 -13.39 3.21
N ILE A 45 -1.15 -12.61 2.75
CA ILE A 45 -0.16 -12.02 3.65
C ILE A 45 -0.72 -10.68 4.14
N ASP A 46 -1.17 -10.66 5.38
CA ASP A 46 -1.89 -9.53 5.97
C ASP A 46 -0.98 -8.35 6.37
N ASP A 47 0.33 -8.57 6.47
CA ASP A 47 1.33 -7.53 6.79
C ASP A 47 2.27 -7.26 5.59
N PHE A 48 3.07 -6.20 5.66
CA PHE A 48 4.02 -5.84 4.62
C PHE A 48 5.11 -6.91 4.46
N LEU A 49 5.14 -7.53 3.30
CA LEU A 49 6.17 -8.46 2.86
C LEU A 49 7.33 -7.66 2.24
N PHE A 50 8.48 -7.71 2.90
CA PHE A 50 9.73 -7.18 2.38
C PHE A 50 10.65 -8.32 1.94
N VAL A 51 11.16 -8.23 0.71
CA VAL A 51 12.21 -9.14 0.22
C VAL A 51 13.47 -8.32 -0.06
N THR A 52 14.57 -8.72 0.54
CA THR A 52 15.84 -7.97 0.45
C THR A 52 16.89 -8.76 -0.31
N THR A 53 17.61 -8.08 -1.21
CA THR A 53 18.89 -8.55 -1.76
C THR A 53 20.01 -7.68 -1.22
N PRO A 54 21.29 -7.97 -1.50
CA PRO A 54 22.40 -7.10 -1.06
C PRO A 54 22.27 -5.63 -1.48
N ARG A 55 21.50 -5.31 -2.53
CA ARG A 55 21.37 -3.95 -3.08
C ARG A 55 19.93 -3.48 -3.31
N THR A 56 18.93 -4.25 -2.94
CA THR A 56 17.52 -3.90 -3.16
C THR A 56 16.66 -4.28 -1.97
N ILE A 57 15.61 -3.50 -1.75
CA ILE A 57 14.50 -3.83 -0.85
C ILE A 57 13.23 -3.76 -1.69
N HIS A 58 12.56 -4.89 -1.84
CA HIS A 58 11.28 -5.01 -2.52
C HIS A 58 10.16 -4.94 -1.48
N THR A 59 9.24 -4.01 -1.66
CA THR A 59 7.97 -3.98 -0.92
C THR A 59 6.95 -4.74 -1.76
N CYS A 60 6.62 -5.97 -1.39
CA CYS A 60 5.92 -6.92 -2.26
C CYS A 60 4.38 -6.84 -2.16
N ASN A 61 3.86 -6.16 -1.15
CA ASN A 61 2.43 -5.88 -1.00
C ASN A 61 2.22 -4.56 -0.26
N ALA A 62 0.98 -4.10 -0.25
CA ALA A 62 0.49 -2.96 0.51
C ALA A 62 -0.90 -3.31 1.08
N PRO A 63 -0.95 -4.13 2.15
CA PRO A 63 -2.22 -4.57 2.74
C PRO A 63 -2.89 -3.43 3.50
N SER A 64 -4.14 -3.62 3.92
CA SER A 64 -4.85 -2.59 4.68
C SER A 64 -4.25 -2.45 6.09
N PRO A 65 -3.99 -1.23 6.59
CA PRO A 65 -4.36 0.06 6.01
C PRO A 65 -3.14 0.83 5.43
N ALA A 66 -2.59 0.37 4.31
CA ALA A 66 -1.40 0.96 3.67
C ALA A 66 -1.51 2.47 3.41
N ALA A 67 -2.68 2.96 2.99
CA ALA A 67 -2.88 4.39 2.74
C ALA A 67 -2.80 5.22 4.02
N THR A 68 -3.39 4.76 5.12
CA THR A 68 -3.36 5.51 6.39
C THR A 68 -2.01 5.36 7.10
N SER A 69 -1.31 4.24 6.90
CA SER A 69 -0.01 3.96 7.49
C SER A 69 1.16 4.29 6.58
N ALA A 70 0.95 5.08 5.52
CA ALA A 70 1.97 5.35 4.52
C ALA A 70 3.24 6.00 5.11
N ILE A 71 3.08 6.94 6.06
CA ILE A 71 4.20 7.63 6.70
C ILE A 71 5.01 6.68 7.61
N PRO A 72 4.41 5.97 8.59
CA PRO A 72 5.13 4.97 9.39
C PRO A 72 5.83 3.90 8.54
N ILE A 73 5.18 3.42 7.48
CA ILE A 73 5.77 2.42 6.58
C ILE A 73 6.93 3.00 5.78
N GLY A 74 6.82 4.25 5.30
CA GLY A 74 7.93 4.96 4.68
C GLY A 74 9.15 5.06 5.61
N ALA A 75 8.93 5.42 6.87
CA ALA A 75 10.00 5.46 7.88
C ALA A 75 10.63 4.07 8.12
N HIS A 76 9.80 3.02 8.16
CA HIS A 76 10.28 1.64 8.28
C HIS A 76 11.15 1.20 7.09
N ILE A 77 10.75 1.57 5.87
CA ILE A 77 11.53 1.28 4.66
C ILE A 77 12.89 1.99 4.72
N VAL A 78 12.92 3.27 5.11
CA VAL A 78 14.19 4.01 5.26
C VAL A 78 15.09 3.36 6.30
N SER A 79 14.55 2.95 7.44
CA SER A 79 15.32 2.25 8.47
C SER A 79 15.97 0.98 7.91
N LYS A 80 15.24 0.17 7.13
CA LYS A 80 15.81 -1.00 6.45
C LYS A 80 16.90 -0.64 5.45
N VAL A 81 16.74 0.45 4.69
CA VAL A 81 17.77 0.94 3.75
C VAL A 81 19.05 1.31 4.51
N GLN A 82 18.95 2.00 5.64
CA GLN A 82 20.11 2.36 6.46
C GLN A 82 20.86 1.12 6.95
N THR A 83 20.15 0.11 7.44
CA THR A 83 20.75 -1.18 7.83
C THR A 83 21.43 -1.89 6.66
N LEU A 84 20.82 -1.85 5.47
CA LEU A 84 21.42 -2.46 4.27
C LEU A 84 22.70 -1.73 3.85
N LEU A 85 22.72 -0.39 3.90
CA LEU A 85 23.90 0.42 3.60
C LEU A 85 25.04 0.13 4.59
N ALA A 86 24.74 0.02 5.88
CA ALA A 86 25.74 -0.27 6.90
C ALA A 86 26.40 -1.66 6.75
N SER A 87 25.68 -2.62 6.15
CA SER A 87 26.21 -3.97 5.91
C SER A 87 26.96 -4.12 4.58
N GLN A 88 26.99 -3.09 3.73
CA GLN A 88 27.75 -3.12 2.46
C GLN A 88 29.22 -2.76 2.67
N SER A 89 30.13 -3.66 2.28
CA SER A 89 31.59 -3.48 2.41
C SER A 89 32.20 -2.52 1.37
N ASN A 90 31.47 -2.18 0.30
CA ASN A 90 31.97 -1.36 -0.81
C ASN A 90 31.57 0.13 -0.65
N HIS A 91 32.44 0.89 0.02
CA HIS A 91 32.29 2.32 0.32
C HIS A 91 32.26 3.26 -0.91
N GLY A 92 32.48 2.74 -2.13
CA GLY A 92 32.73 3.55 -3.35
C GLY A 92 31.54 3.78 -4.28
N ARG A 93 30.35 3.25 -3.98
CA ARG A 93 29.12 3.52 -4.76
C ARG A 93 28.06 4.11 -3.84
N THR A 94 28.13 5.41 -3.60
CA THR A 94 27.02 6.18 -3.03
C THR A 94 25.79 5.97 -3.91
N LEU A 95 24.82 5.20 -3.41
CA LEU A 95 23.44 5.35 -3.85
C LEU A 95 23.12 6.83 -3.63
N ARG A 96 22.88 7.59 -4.70
CA ARG A 96 22.36 8.96 -4.58
C ARG A 96 21.02 8.82 -3.88
N ALA A 97 21.00 9.09 -2.57
CA ALA A 97 19.78 9.15 -1.81
C ALA A 97 18.84 10.09 -2.57
N ALA A 98 17.63 9.61 -2.89
CA ALA A 98 16.52 10.54 -3.07
C ALA A 98 16.57 11.45 -1.84
N ARG A 99 16.52 12.77 -2.08
CA ARG A 99 16.70 13.86 -1.10
C ARG A 99 16.16 13.41 0.26
N SER A 100 16.95 13.61 1.32
CA SER A 100 16.73 13.15 2.70
C SER A 100 15.26 13.03 3.10
N VAL A 101 14.93 12.12 4.01
CA VAL A 101 13.56 11.94 4.54
C VAL A 101 12.93 13.27 4.99
N ASP A 102 13.75 14.20 5.49
CA ASP A 102 13.34 15.57 5.84
C ASP A 102 12.82 16.36 4.63
N ALA A 103 13.45 16.22 3.45
CA ALA A 103 13.02 16.85 2.21
C ALA A 103 11.72 16.23 1.66
N LEU A 104 11.46 14.95 1.93
CA LEU A 104 10.20 14.28 1.60
C LEU A 104 9.06 14.73 2.55
N HIS A 105 9.33 14.87 3.85
CA HIS A 105 8.38 15.40 4.81
C HIS A 105 8.00 16.87 4.53
N ALA A 106 8.98 17.70 4.13
CA ALA A 106 8.73 19.10 3.77
C ALA A 106 7.92 19.28 2.47
N ALA A 107 7.93 18.27 1.58
CA ALA A 107 7.18 18.30 0.32
C ALA A 107 5.71 17.86 0.46
N PHE A 108 5.35 17.15 1.54
CA PHE A 108 3.99 16.67 1.79
C PHE A 108 3.16 17.57 2.72
N ASN A 109 3.79 18.53 3.40
CA ASN A 109 3.14 19.47 4.31
C ASN A 109 2.98 20.89 3.71
N GLN A 110 2.90 20.99 2.37
CA GLN A 110 2.53 22.22 1.65
C GLN A 110 1.17 22.06 0.98
#